data_AF-A0A8T3M3C8-F1
#
_entry.id   AF-A0A8T3M3C8-F1
#
_cell.length_a   1.000
_cell.length_b   1.000
_cell.length_c   1.000
_cell.angle_alpha   90.00
_cell.angle_beta   90.00
_cell.angle_gamma   90.00
#
_symmetry.space_group_name_H-M   'P 1'
#
loop_
_entity.id
_entity.type
_entity.pdbx_description
1 polymer ?
#
loop_
_entity_poly.entity_id
_entity_poly.type
_entity_poly.pdbx_seq_one_letter_code
_entity_poly.pdbx_strand_id
1 'polypeptide(L)'
;NGPDELLPVIERMHAVAPDAVLVAKSNAGMPELVDMRAVYKADKATMAGYATQFGAAGATIVGACCGSTPDHLRAMTAVLQSASG
;
A
#
# COMPACT_ATOMS: atom_id res chain seq x y z
N ASN A 1 7.46 -2.78 -7.34
CA ASN A 1 6.75 -3.62 -6.37
C ASN A 1 5.32 -3.17 -6.25
N GLY A 2 4.39 -4.13 -6.38
CA GLY A 2 2.98 -3.94 -6.07
C GLY A 2 2.71 -3.98 -4.56
N PRO A 3 1.45 -3.79 -4.14
CA PRO A 3 1.08 -3.86 -2.73
C PRO A 3 1.17 -5.29 -2.16
N ASP A 4 0.90 -6.30 -2.99
CA ASP A 4 1.05 -7.73 -2.71
C ASP A 4 2.50 -8.13 -2.37
N GLU A 5 3.46 -7.63 -3.15
CA GLU A 5 4.89 -7.87 -2.89
C GLU A 5 5.40 -7.10 -1.68
N LEU A 6 4.85 -5.91 -1.41
CA LEU A 6 5.29 -5.07 -0.30
C LEU A 6 4.80 -5.59 1.06
N LEU A 7 3.62 -6.21 1.12
CA LEU A 7 3.02 -6.68 2.38
C LEU A 7 3.93 -7.62 3.18
N PRO A 8 4.45 -8.74 2.62
CA PRO A 8 5.33 -9.63 3.37
C PRO A 8 6.67 -8.98 3.74
N VAL A 9 7.08 -7.90 3.06
CA VAL A 9 8.27 -7.13 3.45
C VAL A 9 8.00 -6.33 4.72
N ILE A 10 6.84 -5.66 4.81
CA ILE A 10 6.44 -4.93 6.03
C ILE A 10 6.33 -5.89 7.21
N GLU A 11 5.69 -7.05 7.05
CA GLU A 11 5.56 -8.06 8.10
C GLU A 11 6.94 -8.51 8.62
N ARG A 12 7.89 -8.80 7.72
CA ARG A 12 9.24 -9.20 8.10
C ARG A 12 10.02 -8.08 8.78
N MET A 13 9.89 -6.84 8.31
CA MET A 13 10.53 -5.68 8.93
C MET A 13 9.98 -5.44 10.34
N HIS A 14 8.66 -5.54 10.52
CA HIS A 14 8.02 -5.38 11.82
C HIS A 14 8.42 -6.50 12.79
N ALA A 15 8.51 -7.75 12.31
CA ALA A 15 8.91 -8.89 13.13
C ALA A 15 10.32 -8.76 13.73
N VAL A 16 11.26 -8.10 13.03
CA VAL A 16 12.64 -7.91 13.52
C VAL A 16 12.83 -6.60 14.29
N ALA A 17 11.96 -5.61 14.07
CA ALA A 17 12.05 -4.29 14.69
C ALA A 17 10.64 -3.74 14.97
N PRO A 18 9.95 -4.24 16.01
CA PRO A 18 8.55 -3.90 16.27
C PRO A 18 8.33 -2.42 16.61
N ASP A 19 9.35 -1.75 17.17
CA ASP A 19 9.29 -0.33 17.55
C ASP A 19 9.71 0.62 16.42
N ALA A 20 10.13 0.09 15.26
CA ALA A 20 10.53 0.92 14.13
C ALA A 20 9.31 1.58 13.48
N VAL A 21 9.45 2.85 13.11
CA VAL A 21 8.45 3.53 12.28
C VAL A 21 8.54 3.00 10.86
N LEU A 22 7.56 2.22 10.44
CA LEU A 22 7.50 1.64 9.10
C LEU A 22 6.59 2.44 8.18
N VAL A 23 7.05 2.68 6.95
CA VAL A 23 6.32 3.40 5.91
C VAL A 23 6.00 2.44 4.76
N ALA A 24 4.74 2.09 4.58
CA ALA A 24 4.28 1.28 3.45
C ALA A 24 3.81 2.20 2.32
N LYS A 25 4.55 2.22 1.20
CA LYS A 25 4.26 3.09 0.04
C LYS A 25 4.43 2.35 -1.30
N SER A 26 3.51 1.45 -1.62
CA SER A 26 3.52 0.65 -2.86
C SER A 26 3.06 1.41 -4.11
N ASN A 27 3.38 0.89 -5.29
CA ASN A 27 2.72 1.31 -6.53
C ASN A 27 1.26 0.81 -6.58
N ALA A 28 0.46 1.34 -7.50
CA ALA A 28 -0.91 0.84 -7.79
C ALA A 28 -0.87 -0.50 -8.55
N GLY A 29 -0.33 -1.53 -7.91
CA GLY A 29 -0.08 -2.84 -8.51
C GLY A 29 1.34 -2.98 -9.06
N MET A 30 1.66 -4.19 -9.52
CA MET A 30 2.91 -4.45 -10.20
C MET A 30 2.93 -3.68 -11.55
N PRO A 31 3.98 -2.91 -11.87
CA PRO A 31 4.09 -2.26 -13.16
C PRO A 31 4.13 -3.32 -14.27
N GLU A 32 3.23 -3.17 -15.23
CA GLU A 32 3.24 -3.92 -16.48
C GLU A 32 3.80 -3.04 -17.60
N LEU A 33 4.62 -3.61 -18.47
CA LEU A 33 5.14 -2.90 -19.64
C LEU A 33 4.15 -3.03 -20.80
N VAL A 34 3.49 -1.94 -21.17
CA VAL A 34 2.59 -1.83 -22.32
C VAL A 34 3.10 -0.72 -23.22
N ASP A 35 3.38 -1.04 -24.50
CA ASP A 35 3.95 -0.09 -25.46
C ASP A 35 5.17 0.68 -24.92
N MET A 36 6.09 -0.05 -24.29
CA MET A 36 7.31 0.49 -23.65
C MET A 36 7.04 1.49 -22.51
N ARG A 37 5.84 1.49 -21.94
CA ARG A 37 5.45 2.34 -20.80
C ARG A 37 4.98 1.48 -19.62
N ALA A 38 5.32 1.89 -18.41
CA ALA A 38 4.82 1.26 -17.21
C ALA A 38 3.35 1.63 -16.97
N VAL A 39 2.48 0.63 -16.94
CA VAL A 39 1.04 0.72 -16.64
C VAL A 39 0.75 0.04 -15.32
N TYR A 40 -0.14 0.63 -14.54
CA TYR A 40 -0.51 0.19 -13.19
C TYR A 40 -2.02 -0.06 -13.15
N LYS A 41 -2.43 -1.23 -12.66
CA LYS A 41 -3.81 -1.72 -12.79
C LYS A 41 -4.57 -1.86 -11.48
N ALA A 42 -3.93 -1.73 -10.32
CA ALA A 42 -4.66 -1.79 -9.07
C ALA A 42 -5.57 -0.56 -8.96
N ASP A 43 -6.84 -0.82 -8.72
CA ASP A 43 -7.83 0.23 -8.57
C ASP A 43 -7.88 0.76 -7.12
N LYS A 44 -8.78 1.72 -6.89
CA LYS A 44 -8.98 2.37 -5.59
C LYS A 44 -9.35 1.37 -4.50
N ALA A 45 -10.22 0.41 -4.83
CA ALA A 45 -10.70 -0.60 -3.89
C ALA A 45 -9.59 -1.57 -3.49
N THR A 46 -8.79 -2.01 -4.47
CA THR A 46 -7.61 -2.84 -4.24
C THR A 46 -6.60 -2.14 -3.33
N MET A 47 -6.26 -0.89 -3.65
CA MET A 47 -5.29 -0.13 -2.84
C MET A 47 -5.82 0.16 -1.43
N ALA A 48 -7.11 0.42 -1.27
CA ALA A 48 -7.73 0.56 0.05
C ALA A 48 -7.66 -0.75 0.86
N GLY A 49 -7.99 -1.90 0.26
CA GLY A 49 -7.88 -3.19 0.94
C GLY A 49 -6.45 -3.50 1.42
N TYR A 50 -5.44 -3.12 0.64
CA TYR A 50 -4.04 -3.23 1.08
C TYR A 50 -3.64 -2.19 2.12
N ALA A 51 -4.23 -1.00 2.13
CA ALA A 51 -3.95 -0.01 3.17
C ALA A 51 -4.31 -0.56 4.57
N THR A 52 -5.47 -1.20 4.70
CA THR A 52 -5.87 -1.90 5.94
C THR A 52 -4.86 -2.99 6.32
N GLN A 53 -4.43 -3.80 5.34
CA GLN A 53 -3.45 -4.87 5.58
C GLN A 53 -2.08 -4.32 6.00
N PHE A 54 -1.60 -3.22 5.39
CA PHE A 54 -0.34 -2.60 5.80
C PHE A 54 -0.38 -2.10 7.24
N GLY A 55 -1.48 -1.46 7.66
CA GLY A 55 -1.66 -1.07 9.06
C GLY A 55 -1.61 -2.28 9.99
N ALA A 56 -2.33 -3.36 9.65
CA ALA A 56 -2.32 -4.60 10.42
C ALA A 56 -0.95 -5.30 10.45
N ALA A 57 -0.15 -5.15 9.39
CA ALA A 57 1.21 -5.69 9.27
C ALA A 57 2.27 -4.89 10.07
N GLY A 58 1.89 -3.77 10.69
CA GLY A 58 2.79 -2.95 11.51
C GLY A 58 3.30 -1.67 10.83
N ALA A 59 2.73 -1.26 9.69
CA ALA A 59 3.04 0.04 9.10
C ALA A 59 2.45 1.18 9.94
N THR A 60 3.29 2.12 10.35
CA THR A 60 2.88 3.35 11.05
C THR A 60 2.34 4.39 10.07
N ILE A 61 2.92 4.45 8.87
CA ILE A 61 2.53 5.39 7.81
C ILE A 61 2.20 4.57 6.57
N VAL A 62 1.01 4.80 6.01
CA VAL A 62 0.56 4.17 4.78
C VAL A 62 0.36 5.25 3.70
N GLY A 63 0.99 5.05 2.55
CA GLY A 63 0.92 5.95 1.40
C GLY A 63 0.94 5.19 0.08
N ALA A 64 1.07 5.92 -1.02
CA ALA A 64 1.07 5.35 -2.36
C ALA A 64 2.17 5.96 -3.26
N CYS A 65 2.56 5.24 -4.31
CA CYS A 65 3.63 5.61 -5.23
C CYS A 65 3.11 5.73 -6.68
N CYS A 66 3.76 5.11 -7.66
CA CYS A 66 3.43 5.26 -9.07
C CYS A 66 2.08 4.58 -9.40
N GLY A 67 1.37 5.14 -10.39
CA GLY A 67 0.05 4.66 -10.80
C GLY A 67 -1.10 5.02 -9.86
N SER A 68 -0.80 5.54 -8.67
CA SER A 68 -1.81 6.02 -7.73
C SER A 68 -2.27 7.42 -8.07
N THR A 69 -3.48 7.77 -7.63
CA THR A 69 -4.12 9.07 -7.85
C THR A 69 -4.72 9.58 -6.54
N PRO A 70 -5.16 10.86 -6.45
CA PRO A 70 -5.84 11.35 -5.25
C PRO A 70 -7.07 10.53 -4.85
N ASP A 71 -7.76 9.90 -5.81
CA ASP A 71 -8.89 9.02 -5.52
C ASP A 71 -8.47 7.72 -4.81
N HIS A 72 -7.28 7.20 -5.11
CA HIS A 72 -6.73 6.04 -4.40
C HIS A 72 -6.46 6.42 -2.94
N LEU A 73 -5.80 7.56 -2.72
CA LEU A 73 -5.52 8.06 -1.37
C LEU A 73 -6.81 8.29 -0.58
N ARG A 74 -7.85 8.88 -1.18
CA ARG A 74 -9.16 9.04 -0.52
C ARG A 74 -9.77 7.71 -0.09
N ALA A 75 -9.71 6.68 -0.94
CA ALA A 75 -10.23 5.35 -0.61
C ALA A 75 -9.41 4.69 0.52
N MET A 76 -8.07 4.79 0.47
CA MET A 76 -7.18 4.29 1.51
C MET A 76 -7.40 5.00 2.85
N THR A 77 -7.54 6.33 2.85
CA THR A 77 -7.82 7.10 4.06
C THR A 77 -9.17 6.72 4.66
N ALA A 78 -10.22 6.54 3.85
CA ALA A 78 -11.54 6.19 4.34
C ALA A 78 -11.55 4.87 5.13
N VAL A 79 -10.85 3.84 4.63
CA VAL A 79 -10.79 2.54 5.33
C VAL A 79 -9.89 2.58 6.56
N LEU A 80 -8.80 3.35 6.54
CA LEU A 80 -7.90 3.49 7.68
C LEU A 80 -8.57 4.25 8.84
N GLN A 81 -9.29 5.33 8.55
CA GLN A 81 -10.04 6.08 9.56
C GLN A 81 -11.19 5.26 10.17
N SER A 82 -11.82 4.38 9.38
CA SER A 82 -12.87 3.49 9.86
C SER A 82 -12.35 2.38 10.79
N ALA A 83 -11.08 2.01 10.66
CA ALA A 83 -10.43 0.98 11.48
C ALA A 83 -9.80 1.54 12.78
N SER A 84 -9.68 2.87 12.91
CA SER A 84 -9.16 3.54 14.11
C SER A 84 -10.23 3.87 15.16
N GLY A 85 -11.40 3.23 15.08
CA GLY A 85 -12.50 3.35 16.02
C GLY A 85 -12.50 2.27 17.10
#